data_AF-A0AAP1RFD3-F1
#
_entry.id   AF-A0AAP1RFD3-F1
#
_cell.length_a   1.000
_cell.length_b   1.000
_cell.length_c   1.000
_cell.angle_alpha   90.00
_cell.angle_beta   90.00
_cell.angle_gamma   90.00
#
_symmetry.space_group_name_H-M   'P 1'
#
loop_
_entity.id
_entity.type
_entity.pdbx_description
1 polymer ?
#
loop_
_entity_poly.entity_id
_entity_poly.type
_entity_poly.pdbx_seq_one_letter_code
_entity_poly.pdbx_strand_id
1 'polypeptide(L)'
;MKEYFNDFEFKVKDNLKLKSNLKNYFESDGFIAVENEKDQLLFTKKSTLLDGWKLNILNWEAKINIEVKQKDNVVIHHNVKTKGFGFITPVAFSRLFEKYLYHLESYINNNECYKSKNIELIKLGKIKMLKYIALLILGLFIGVCLGNILENMTGIKLLGYLGVIIGFKSTEMMMNKYLIKKNTLQHSV
;
A
#
# COMPACT_ATOMS: atom_id res chain seq x y z
N MET A 1 -13.10 -6.81 1.60
CA MET A 1 -11.61 -6.79 1.61
C MET A 1 -11.17 -5.48 0.98
N LYS A 2 -10.24 -4.72 1.60
CA LYS A 2 -9.79 -3.42 1.08
C LYS A 2 -8.60 -3.68 0.15
N GLU A 3 -8.83 -3.65 -1.16
CA GLU A 3 -7.81 -3.91 -2.17
C GLU A 3 -7.45 -2.61 -2.90
N TYR A 4 -6.22 -2.52 -3.39
CA TYR A 4 -5.82 -1.50 -4.37
C TYR A 4 -5.49 -2.22 -5.68
N PHE A 5 -6.06 -1.69 -6.76
CA PHE A 5 -5.81 -2.12 -8.12
C PHE A 5 -5.46 -0.90 -8.95
N ASN A 6 -4.36 -0.97 -9.69
CA ASN A 6 -4.02 0.03 -10.68
C ASN A 6 -3.26 -0.59 -11.84
N ASP A 7 -3.56 -0.11 -13.03
CA ASP A 7 -2.88 -0.47 -14.26
C ASP A 7 -1.89 0.64 -14.63
N PHE A 8 -0.66 0.24 -14.96
CA PHE A 8 0.40 1.15 -15.34
C PHE A 8 0.97 0.69 -16.68
N GLU A 9 0.97 1.58 -17.67
CA GLU A 9 1.47 1.28 -19.02
C GLU A 9 2.58 2.25 -19.41
N PHE A 10 3.67 1.73 -19.97
CA PHE A 10 4.75 2.53 -20.53
C PHE A 10 5.40 1.85 -21.73
N LYS A 11 6.05 2.68 -22.56
CA LYS A 11 6.82 2.22 -23.72
C LYS A 11 8.26 1.91 -23.31
N VAL A 12 8.82 0.86 -23.90
CA VAL A 12 10.21 0.45 -23.67
C VAL A 12 11.07 0.88 -24.86
N LYS A 13 12.19 1.56 -24.59
CA LYS A 13 13.14 1.97 -25.64
C LYS A 13 14.02 0.82 -26.14
N ASP A 14 14.38 -0.12 -25.26
CA ASP A 14 15.21 -1.30 -25.57
C ASP A 14 14.65 -2.54 -24.86
N ASN A 15 14.18 -3.51 -25.64
CA ASN A 15 13.56 -4.72 -25.09
C ASN A 15 14.57 -5.85 -24.76
N LEU A 16 15.84 -5.75 -25.19
CA LEU A 16 16.80 -6.85 -25.10
C LEU A 16 17.09 -7.25 -23.66
N LYS A 17 17.09 -6.29 -22.74
CA LYS A 17 17.34 -6.49 -21.30
C LYS A 17 16.11 -6.31 -20.44
N LEU A 18 14.93 -6.15 -21.03
CA LEU A 18 13.70 -5.82 -20.31
C LEU A 18 13.37 -6.85 -19.23
N LYS A 19 13.38 -8.14 -19.59
CA LYS A 19 13.04 -9.24 -18.67
C LYS A 19 14.01 -9.33 -17.48
N SER A 20 15.31 -9.19 -17.72
CA SER A 20 16.31 -9.16 -16.66
C SER A 20 16.18 -7.92 -15.77
N ASN A 21 15.89 -6.76 -16.36
CA ASN A 21 15.75 -5.50 -15.61
C ASN A 21 14.49 -5.53 -14.73
N LEU A 22 13.36 -6.04 -15.24
CA LEU A 22 12.14 -6.25 -14.46
C LEU A 22 12.43 -7.15 -13.26
N LYS A 23 13.04 -8.31 -13.50
CA LYS A 23 13.40 -9.25 -12.44
C LYS A 23 14.31 -8.61 -11.39
N ASN A 24 15.40 -7.96 -11.82
CA ASN A 24 16.34 -7.29 -10.92
C ASN A 24 15.66 -6.21 -10.07
N TYR A 25 14.76 -5.43 -10.66
CA TYR A 25 14.03 -4.38 -9.96
C TYR A 25 13.17 -4.95 -8.83
N PHE A 26 12.27 -5.89 -9.15
CA PHE A 26 11.35 -6.44 -8.15
C PHE A 26 12.05 -7.31 -7.11
N GLU A 27 13.04 -8.12 -7.50
CA GLU A 27 13.80 -8.96 -6.57
C GLU A 27 14.64 -8.12 -5.60
N SER A 28 15.14 -6.95 -6.02
CA SER A 28 15.89 -6.05 -5.13
C SER A 28 15.04 -5.53 -3.96
N ASP A 29 13.72 -5.48 -4.14
CA ASP A 29 12.75 -5.12 -3.12
C ASP A 29 12.11 -6.36 -2.48
N GLY A 30 12.62 -7.57 -2.73
CA GLY A 30 12.19 -8.81 -2.07
C GLY A 30 10.90 -9.42 -2.63
N PHE A 31 10.50 -9.10 -3.86
CA PHE A 31 9.51 -9.89 -4.58
C PHE A 31 10.11 -11.19 -5.10
N ILE A 32 9.27 -12.22 -5.24
CA ILE A 32 9.63 -13.53 -5.78
C ILE A 32 8.86 -13.72 -7.10
N ALA A 33 9.57 -14.07 -8.18
CA ALA A 33 8.94 -14.48 -9.43
C ALA A 33 8.29 -15.86 -9.26
N VAL A 34 7.00 -15.98 -9.58
CA VAL A 34 6.20 -17.21 -9.39
C VAL A 34 5.94 -17.91 -10.72
N GLU A 35 5.68 -17.15 -11.78
CA GLU A 35 5.46 -17.67 -13.13
C GLU A 35 6.20 -16.80 -14.14
N ASN A 36 6.71 -17.46 -15.18
CA ASN A 36 7.54 -16.86 -16.20
C ASN A 36 7.21 -17.49 -17.56
N GLU A 37 6.10 -17.06 -18.14
CA GLU A 37 5.79 -17.39 -19.53
C GLU A 37 6.55 -16.43 -20.47
N LYS A 38 6.46 -16.65 -21.79
CA LYS A 38 7.24 -15.84 -22.75
C LYS A 38 6.97 -14.34 -22.60
N ASP A 39 5.70 -13.97 -22.42
CA ASP A 39 5.24 -12.57 -22.44
C ASP A 39 4.59 -12.11 -21.12
N GLN A 40 4.58 -12.98 -20.10
CA GLN A 40 3.98 -12.70 -18.80
C GLN A 40 4.95 -12.99 -17.66
N LEU A 41 5.06 -12.04 -16.74
CA LEU A 41 5.83 -12.17 -15.50
C LEU A 41 4.93 -11.95 -14.31
N LEU A 42 4.90 -12.92 -13.41
CA LEU A 42 4.18 -12.82 -12.16
C LEU A 42 5.14 -12.69 -10.99
N PHE A 43 5.07 -11.55 -10.30
CA PHE A 43 5.79 -11.32 -9.05
C PHE A 43 4.84 -11.33 -7.87
N THR A 44 5.23 -12.02 -6.80
CA THR A 44 4.50 -12.00 -5.54
C THR A 44 5.42 -11.69 -4.38
N LYS A 45 4.87 -11.06 -3.36
CA LYS A 45 5.56 -10.83 -2.10
C LYS A 45 4.66 -11.23 -0.95
N LYS A 46 5.09 -12.20 -0.15
CA LYS A 46 4.33 -12.73 0.99
C LYS A 46 4.75 -12.09 2.30
N SER A 47 3.78 -11.90 3.19
CA SER A 47 3.99 -11.51 4.58
C SER A 47 4.98 -12.38 5.34
N THR A 48 6.14 -11.82 5.68
CA THR A 48 7.07 -12.35 6.69
C THR A 48 6.73 -11.78 8.06
N LEU A 49 6.83 -12.64 9.08
CA LEU A 49 6.39 -12.36 10.46
C LEU A 49 7.40 -11.54 11.28
N LEU A 50 8.67 -11.49 10.87
CA LEU A 50 9.78 -11.17 11.79
C LEU A 50 10.25 -9.71 11.84
N ASP A 51 9.93 -8.83 10.87
CA ASP A 51 10.57 -7.50 10.81
C ASP A 51 9.61 -6.34 10.56
N GLY A 52 8.97 -5.79 11.61
CA GLY A 52 8.27 -4.49 11.53
C GLY A 52 7.28 -4.35 10.35
N TRP A 53 6.78 -5.48 9.85
CA TRP A 53 6.37 -5.70 8.46
C TRP A 53 5.26 -4.74 8.02
N LYS A 54 4.32 -4.49 8.92
CA LYS A 54 3.09 -3.77 8.62
C LYS A 54 3.31 -2.29 8.32
N LEU A 55 4.48 -1.74 8.71
CA LEU A 55 4.83 -0.34 8.43
C LEU A 55 5.46 -0.14 7.05
N ASN A 56 6.08 -1.18 6.47
CA ASN A 56 6.58 -1.09 5.11
C ASN A 56 5.45 -1.46 4.13
N ILE A 57 4.86 -0.43 3.54
CA ILE A 57 3.75 -0.60 2.59
C ILE A 57 4.13 -1.39 1.33
N LEU A 58 5.42 -1.38 0.93
CA LEU A 58 5.92 -2.17 -0.21
C LEU A 58 6.20 -3.62 0.19
N ASN A 59 6.15 -3.94 1.47
CA ASN A 59 6.21 -5.34 1.91
C ASN A 59 4.85 -6.00 1.78
N TRP A 60 3.74 -5.30 1.94
CA TRP A 60 2.38 -5.87 1.94
C TRP A 60 2.13 -6.86 0.80
N GLU A 61 1.21 -7.79 1.03
CA GLU A 61 0.86 -8.86 0.09
C GLU A 61 0.50 -8.28 -1.29
N ALA A 62 1.48 -8.25 -2.18
CA ALA A 62 1.37 -7.63 -3.49
C ALA A 62 1.52 -8.71 -4.55
N LYS A 63 0.66 -8.60 -5.56
CA LYS A 63 0.71 -9.37 -6.80
C LYS A 63 0.92 -8.37 -7.93
N ILE A 64 2.03 -8.49 -8.63
CA ILE A 64 2.35 -7.66 -9.79
C ILE A 64 2.37 -8.60 -10.99
N ASN A 65 1.38 -8.47 -11.85
CA ASN A 65 1.37 -9.16 -13.14
C ASN A 65 1.85 -8.19 -14.21
N ILE A 66 2.76 -8.63 -15.06
CA ILE A 66 3.36 -7.81 -16.10
C ILE A 66 3.16 -8.51 -17.42
N GLU A 67 2.51 -7.81 -18.34
CA GLU A 67 2.27 -8.25 -19.70
C GLU A 67 3.14 -7.42 -20.64
N VAL A 68 3.95 -8.10 -21.45
CA VAL A 68 4.74 -7.46 -22.51
C VAL A 68 3.95 -7.60 -23.81
N LYS A 69 3.39 -6.49 -24.31
CA LYS A 69 2.57 -6.47 -25.52
C LYS A 69 3.43 -6.25 -26.77
N GLN A 70 2.92 -6.69 -27.92
CA GLN A 70 3.54 -6.41 -29.23
C GLN A 70 3.63 -4.88 -29.44
N LYS A 71 4.81 -4.38 -29.85
CA LYS A 71 5.23 -2.96 -29.96
C LYS A 71 5.95 -2.35 -28.74
N ASP A 72 6.64 -3.17 -27.94
CA ASP A 72 7.47 -2.70 -26.81
C ASP A 72 6.67 -1.94 -25.73
N ASN A 73 5.36 -2.18 -25.64
CA ASN A 73 4.53 -1.69 -24.55
C ASN A 73 4.55 -2.68 -23.40
N VAL A 74 4.79 -2.20 -22.19
CA VAL A 74 4.70 -2.97 -20.95
C VAL A 74 3.45 -2.52 -20.20
N VAL A 75 2.58 -3.47 -19.88
CA VAL A 75 1.41 -3.26 -19.03
C VAL A 75 1.65 -3.95 -17.70
N ILE A 76 1.53 -3.21 -16.61
CA ILE A 76 1.70 -3.70 -15.25
C ILE A 76 0.35 -3.61 -14.55
N HIS A 77 -0.18 -4.76 -14.19
CA HIS A 77 -1.35 -4.90 -13.32
C HIS A 77 -0.87 -5.02 -11.88
N HIS A 78 -0.97 -3.92 -11.12
CA HIS A 78 -0.53 -3.87 -9.74
C HIS A 78 -1.70 -4.07 -8.78
N ASN A 79 -1.74 -5.23 -8.14
CA ASN A 79 -2.71 -5.54 -7.10
C ASN A 79 -2.01 -5.59 -5.73
N VAL A 80 -2.42 -4.71 -4.83
CA VAL A 80 -1.98 -4.74 -3.43
C VAL A 80 -3.14 -5.13 -2.54
N LYS A 81 -2.99 -6.28 -1.90
CA LYS A 81 -3.84 -6.73 -0.81
C LYS A 81 -3.08 -6.54 0.49
N THR A 82 -3.79 -6.17 1.54
CA THR A 82 -3.15 -6.12 2.86
C THR A 82 -4.01 -6.83 3.88
N LYS A 83 -3.40 -7.80 4.55
CA LYS A 83 -3.83 -8.26 5.86
C LYS A 83 -3.20 -7.43 7.00
N GLY A 84 -2.28 -6.52 6.68
CA GLY A 84 -1.32 -5.87 7.55
C GLY A 84 -1.87 -5.49 8.92
N PHE A 85 -2.15 -4.22 9.15
CA PHE A 85 -2.80 -3.79 10.40
C PHE A 85 -4.33 -3.87 10.33
N GLY A 86 -4.90 -4.20 9.17
CA GLY A 86 -6.35 -4.36 8.97
C GLY A 86 -7.18 -3.07 8.99
N PHE A 87 -6.64 -1.98 9.54
CA PHE A 87 -7.37 -0.74 9.77
C PHE A 87 -7.17 0.35 8.69
N ILE A 88 -6.21 0.23 7.76
CA ILE A 88 -6.01 1.19 6.65
C ILE A 88 -6.17 0.53 5.29
N THR A 89 -6.94 1.17 4.42
CA THR A 89 -7.08 0.80 3.01
C THR A 89 -5.79 1.03 2.21
N PRO A 90 -5.33 0.08 1.37
CA PRO A 90 -4.17 0.29 0.51
C PRO A 90 -4.21 1.50 -0.42
N VAL A 91 -5.41 1.90 -0.85
CA VAL A 91 -5.61 3.12 -1.66
C VAL A 91 -5.05 4.39 -1.00
N ALA A 92 -4.87 4.41 0.32
CA ALA A 92 -4.22 5.52 1.01
C ALA A 92 -2.76 5.74 0.57
N PHE A 93 -2.14 4.75 -0.08
CA PHE A 93 -0.76 4.76 -0.52
C PHE A 93 -0.59 4.67 -2.04
N SER A 94 -1.68 4.83 -2.82
CA SER A 94 -1.70 4.85 -4.30
C SER A 94 -0.52 5.61 -4.92
N ARG A 95 -0.34 6.87 -4.53
CA ARG A 95 0.76 7.73 -5.01
C ARG A 95 2.16 7.17 -4.77
N LEU A 96 2.36 6.43 -3.68
CA LEU A 96 3.66 5.79 -3.41
C LEU A 96 3.85 4.57 -4.31
N PHE A 97 2.78 3.81 -4.57
CA PHE A 97 2.79 2.71 -5.53
C PHE A 97 3.01 3.20 -6.97
N GLU A 98 2.39 4.31 -7.37
CA GLU A 98 2.61 4.94 -8.67
C GLU A 98 4.05 5.43 -8.83
N LYS A 99 4.59 6.14 -7.83
CA LYS A 99 5.99 6.59 -7.85
C LYS A 99 6.97 5.43 -7.92
N TYR A 100 6.66 4.33 -7.25
CA TYR A 100 7.43 3.10 -7.34
C TYR A 100 7.48 2.60 -8.79
N LEU A 101 6.34 2.45 -9.45
CA LEU A 101 6.29 2.04 -10.87
C LEU A 101 6.91 3.08 -11.83
N TYR A 102 6.83 4.37 -11.51
CA TYR A 102 7.53 5.41 -12.26
C TYR A 102 9.06 5.26 -12.18
N HIS A 103 9.62 4.92 -11.00
CA HIS A 103 11.05 4.64 -10.90
C HIS A 103 11.46 3.40 -11.70
N LEU A 104 10.57 2.41 -11.83
CA LEU A 104 10.77 1.26 -12.71
C LEU A 104 10.85 1.68 -14.17
N GLU A 105 9.91 2.50 -14.64
CA GLU A 105 9.92 3.04 -16.01
C GLU A 105 11.23 3.82 -16.27
N SER A 106 11.61 4.73 -15.38
CA SER A 106 12.87 5.48 -15.48
C SER A 106 14.10 4.57 -15.49
N TYR A 107 14.10 3.50 -14.68
CA TYR A 107 15.18 2.53 -14.68
C TYR A 107 15.27 1.78 -16.01
N ILE A 108 14.14 1.30 -16.55
CA ILE A 108 14.09 0.56 -17.81
C ILE A 108 14.50 1.45 -18.99
N ASN A 109 13.98 2.68 -19.06
CA ASN A 109 14.14 3.53 -20.24
C ASN A 109 15.38 4.43 -20.21
N ASN A 110 15.89 4.77 -19.02
CA ASN A 110 16.95 5.75 -18.86
C ASN A 110 18.14 5.23 -18.03
N ASN A 111 18.12 3.95 -17.59
CA ASN A 111 19.11 3.37 -16.69
C ASN A 111 19.31 4.17 -15.38
N GLU A 112 18.27 4.88 -14.93
CA GLU A 112 18.34 5.67 -13.70
C GLU A 112 18.46 4.78 -12.46
N CYS A 113 19.27 5.21 -11.50
CA CYS A 113 19.37 4.54 -10.21
C CYS A 113 18.06 4.70 -9.41
N TYR A 114 17.41 3.57 -9.11
CA TYR A 114 16.13 3.54 -8.39
C TYR A 114 16.27 3.19 -6.90
N LYS A 115 17.35 2.55 -6.47
CA LYS A 115 17.49 1.97 -5.12
C LYS A 115 17.32 3.01 -4.01
N SER A 116 18.03 4.15 -4.11
CA SER A 116 17.92 5.24 -3.14
C SER A 116 16.51 5.85 -3.13
N LYS A 117 15.94 6.10 -4.31
CA LYS A 117 14.58 6.64 -4.47
C LYS A 117 13.53 5.71 -3.86
N ASN A 118 13.67 4.39 -4.05
CA ASN A 118 12.76 3.39 -3.45
C ASN A 118 12.91 3.32 -1.93
N ILE A 119 14.12 3.41 -1.39
CA ILE A 119 14.36 3.50 0.06
C ILE A 119 13.66 4.73 0.66
N GLU A 120 13.70 5.88 -0.02
CA GLU A 120 12.98 7.09 0.40
C GLU A 120 11.46 6.89 0.37
N LEU A 121 10.91 6.28 -0.68
CA LEU A 121 9.48 5.94 -0.75
C LEU A 121 9.05 5.04 0.42
N ILE A 122 9.87 4.05 0.79
CA ILE A 122 9.62 3.19 1.95
C ILE A 122 9.59 4.01 3.24
N LYS A 123 10.56 4.91 3.44
CA LYS A 123 10.60 5.80 4.62
C LYS A 123 9.36 6.69 4.69
N LEU A 124 8.97 7.29 3.57
CA LEU A 124 7.75 8.11 3.48
C LEU A 124 6.48 7.30 3.79
N GLY A 125 6.40 6.08 3.26
CA GLY A 125 5.32 5.13 3.56
C GLY A 125 5.21 4.83 5.05
N LYS A 126 6.34 4.55 5.72
CA LYS A 126 6.41 4.33 7.17
C LYS A 126 5.92 5.54 7.96
N ILE A 127 6.41 6.74 7.64
CA ILE A 127 5.99 7.99 8.32
C ILE A 127 4.48 8.21 8.15
N LYS A 128 3.95 8.01 6.95
CA LYS A 128 2.52 8.16 6.66
C LYS A 128 1.69 7.12 7.42
N MET A 129 2.14 5.87 7.49
CA MET A 129 1.52 4.82 8.29
C MET A 129 1.46 5.19 9.78
N LEU A 130 2.57 5.70 10.33
CA LEU A 130 2.62 6.15 11.74
C LEU A 130 1.66 7.29 12.03
N LYS A 131 1.50 8.25 11.11
CA LYS A 131 0.51 9.34 11.25
C LYS A 131 -0.91 8.79 11.37
N TYR A 132 -1.26 7.76 10.59
CA TYR A 132 -2.58 7.14 10.68
C TYR A 132 -2.78 6.31 11.94
N ILE A 133 -1.73 5.63 12.41
CA ILE A 133 -1.76 4.95 13.71
C ILE A 133 -2.01 5.96 14.84
N ALA A 134 -1.33 7.12 14.81
CA ALA A 134 -1.53 8.19 15.79
C ALA A 134 -2.98 8.71 15.80
N LEU A 135 -3.60 8.86 14.62
CA LEU A 135 -5.02 9.25 14.53
C LEU A 135 -5.96 8.22 15.16
N LEU A 136 -5.70 6.92 14.98
CA LEU A 136 -6.49 5.86 15.62
C LEU A 136 -6.33 5.85 17.14
N ILE A 137 -5.10 6.07 17.62
CA ILE A 137 -4.82 6.20 19.06
C ILE A 137 -5.61 7.39 19.64
N LEU A 138 -5.65 8.52 18.95
CA LEU A 138 -6.45 9.68 19.36
C LEU A 138 -7.95 9.34 19.43
N GLY A 139 -8.47 8.64 18.42
CA GLY A 139 -9.85 8.15 18.41
C GLY A 139 -10.18 7.22 19.57
N LEU A 140 -9.23 6.36 19.94
CA LEU A 140 -9.34 5.48 21.11
C LEU A 140 -9.39 6.29 22.41
N PHE A 141 -8.52 7.28 22.59
CA PHE A 141 -8.54 8.17 23.75
C PHE A 141 -9.87 8.90 23.90
N ILE A 142 -10.41 9.46 22.81
CA ILE A 142 -11.73 10.11 22.81
C ILE A 142 -12.82 9.11 23.22
N GLY A 143 -12.78 7.90 22.67
CA GLY A 143 -13.71 6.81 23.01
C GLY A 143 -13.66 6.42 24.49
N VAL A 144 -12.46 6.33 25.08
CA VAL A 144 -12.26 6.07 26.52
C VAL A 144 -12.89 7.20 27.36
N CYS A 145 -12.61 8.46 27.04
CA CYS A 145 -13.16 9.59 27.79
C CYS A 145 -14.69 9.61 27.75
N LEU A 146 -15.29 9.47 26.56
CA LEU A 146 -16.75 9.47 26.40
C LEU A 146 -17.40 8.24 27.06
N GLY A 147 -16.77 7.06 26.92
CA GLY A 147 -17.24 5.83 27.55
C GLY A 147 -17.27 5.95 29.07
N ASN A 148 -16.20 6.48 29.68
CA ASN A 148 -16.12 6.68 31.13
C ASN A 148 -17.18 7.68 31.64
N ILE A 149 -17.45 8.75 30.88
CA ILE A 149 -18.53 9.70 31.22
C ILE A 149 -19.89 8.98 31.24
N LEU A 150 -20.18 8.18 30.21
CA LEU A 150 -21.44 7.44 30.11
C LEU A 150 -21.58 6.36 31.19
N GLU A 151 -20.51 5.64 31.50
CA GLU A 151 -20.47 4.66 32.59
C GLU A 151 -20.79 5.34 33.93
N ASN A 152 -20.15 6.47 34.24
CA ASN A 152 -20.37 7.19 35.49
C ASN A 152 -21.78 7.77 35.60
N MET A 153 -22.37 8.23 34.48
CA MET A 153 -23.72 8.78 34.47
C MET A 153 -24.82 7.72 34.63
N THR A 154 -24.58 6.50 34.12
CA THR A 154 -25.61 5.46 34.05
C THR A 154 -25.41 4.33 35.06
N GLY A 155 -24.20 4.21 35.62
CA GLY A 155 -23.76 3.05 36.41
C GLY A 155 -23.49 1.78 35.58
N ILE A 156 -23.61 1.84 34.25
CA ILE A 156 -23.48 0.67 33.37
C ILE A 156 -22.06 0.56 32.83
N LYS A 157 -21.27 -0.37 33.39
CA LYS A 157 -19.89 -0.67 32.96
C LYS A 157 -19.73 -1.02 31.48
N LEU A 158 -20.76 -1.63 30.89
CA LEU A 158 -20.75 -2.00 29.47
C LEU A 158 -20.58 -0.76 28.56
N LEU A 159 -21.11 0.41 28.95
CA LEU A 159 -21.00 1.63 28.16
C LEU A 159 -19.55 2.16 28.11
N GLY A 160 -18.77 1.94 29.17
CA GLY A 160 -17.33 2.23 29.19
C GLY A 160 -16.59 1.47 28.08
N TYR A 161 -16.77 0.14 28.02
CA TYR A 161 -16.16 -0.70 26.98
C TYR A 161 -16.66 -0.37 25.57
N LEU A 162 -17.95 -0.08 25.41
CA LEU A 162 -18.51 0.31 24.12
C LEU A 162 -17.92 1.63 23.61
N GLY A 163 -17.65 2.59 24.49
CA GLY A 163 -16.99 3.85 24.13
C GLY A 163 -15.66 3.64 23.43
N VAL A 164 -14.83 2.71 23.94
CA VAL A 164 -13.53 2.36 23.34
C VAL A 164 -13.70 1.76 21.95
N ILE A 165 -14.60 0.78 21.81
CA ILE A 165 -14.85 0.08 20.54
C ILE A 165 -15.38 1.07 19.49
N ILE A 166 -16.35 1.90 19.87
CA ILE A 166 -16.96 2.92 18.99
C ILE A 166 -15.92 3.97 18.60
N GLY A 167 -15.10 4.46 19.54
CA GLY A 167 -14.06 5.44 19.25
C GLY A 167 -13.05 4.91 18.21
N PHE A 168 -12.60 3.67 18.38
CA PHE A 168 -11.71 3.04 17.39
C PHE A 168 -12.40 2.84 16.03
N LYS A 169 -13.60 2.25 16.01
CA LYS A 169 -14.30 1.91 14.76
C LYS A 169 -14.78 3.12 13.97
N SER A 170 -15.30 4.14 14.64
CA SER A 170 -15.73 5.39 14.00
C SER A 170 -14.53 6.11 13.38
N THR A 171 -13.40 6.19 14.09
CA THR A 171 -12.16 6.80 13.59
C THR A 171 -11.60 6.02 12.40
N GLU A 172 -11.55 4.68 12.48
CA GLU A 172 -11.17 3.81 11.37
C GLU A 172 -12.04 4.09 10.12
N MET A 173 -13.36 4.15 10.30
CA MET A 173 -14.31 4.36 9.21
C MET A 173 -14.17 5.75 8.59
N MET A 174 -14.12 6.81 9.42
CA MET A 174 -13.96 8.19 8.97
C MET A 174 -12.64 8.39 8.21
N MET A 175 -11.54 7.90 8.77
CA MET A 175 -10.22 7.99 8.15
C MET A 175 -10.20 7.33 6.78
N ASN A 176 -10.68 6.08 6.68
CA ASN A 176 -10.68 5.37 5.39
C ASN A 176 -11.62 6.04 4.37
N LYS A 177 -12.79 6.51 4.79
CA LYS A 177 -13.72 7.25 3.91
C LYS A 177 -13.08 8.52 3.36
N TYR A 178 -12.37 9.27 4.19
CA TYR A 178 -11.63 10.46 3.77
C TYR A 178 -10.52 10.11 2.77
N LEU A 179 -9.74 9.06 3.04
CA LEU A 179 -8.61 8.65 2.19
C LEU A 179 -9.08 8.14 0.82
N ILE A 180 -10.15 7.35 0.78
CA ILE A 180 -10.77 6.91 -0.47
C ILE A 180 -11.23 8.12 -1.28
N LYS A 181 -12.04 9.02 -0.67
CA LYS A 181 -12.57 10.20 -1.36
C LYS A 181 -11.46 11.08 -1.92
N LYS A 182 -10.41 11.32 -1.14
CA LYS A 182 -9.26 12.12 -1.57
C LYS A 182 -8.53 11.49 -2.75
N ASN A 183 -8.40 10.17 -2.77
CA ASN A 183 -7.75 9.49 -3.91
C ASN A 183 -8.62 9.56 -5.17
N THR A 184 -9.93 9.32 -5.07
CA THR A 184 -10.85 9.41 -6.22
C THR A 184 -10.80 10.78 -6.88
N LEU A 185 -10.79 11.86 -6.08
CA LEU A 185 -10.69 13.24 -6.59
C LEU A 185 -9.36 13.55 -7.29
N GLN A 186 -8.30 12.81 -6.99
CA GLN A 186 -6.97 13.01 -7.58
C GLN A 186 -6.78 12.27 -8.90
N HIS A 187 -7.62 11.29 -9.21
CA HIS A 187 -7.63 10.55 -10.48
C HIS A 187 -8.71 11.04 -11.45
N SER A 188 -9.59 11.96 -11.02
CA SER A 188 -10.62 12.57 -11.85
C SER A 188 -10.20 13.91 -12.49
N VAL A 189 -8.91 14.24 -12.42
CA VAL A 189 -8.28 15.46 -12.97
C VAL A 189 -7.08 15.02 -13.78
#